data_AF-A0A087U9L0-F1
#
_entry.id   AF-A0A087U9L0-F1
#
_cell.length_a   1.000
_cell.length_b   1.000
_cell.length_c   1.000
_cell.angle_alpha   90.00
_cell.angle_beta   90.00
_cell.angle_gamma   90.00
#
_symmetry.space_group_name_H-M   'P 1'
#
loop_
_entity.id
_entity.type
_entity.pdbx_description
1 polymer ?
#
loop_
_entity_poly.entity_id
_entity_poly.type
_entity_poly.pdbx_seq_one_letter_code
_entity_poly.pdbx_strand_id
1 'polypeptide(L)' 'MERRWVDVMTIHLLMAYLTRYMLDTDKLRPNAFEIRSQEGKPSAVVHCDDASMLSEWIKHISTNILQLTA' A
#
# COMPACT_ATOMS: atom_id res chain seq x y z
N MET A 1 13.46 -14.41 7.97
CA MET A 1 11.98 -14.30 8.10
C MET A 1 11.38 -15.36 7.20
N GLU A 2 10.58 -16.28 7.75
CA GLU A 2 9.82 -17.23 6.95
C GLU A 2 8.62 -16.53 6.30
N ARG A 3 8.37 -16.83 5.03
CA ARG A 3 7.14 -16.39 4.35
C ARG A 3 6.03 -17.35 4.72
N ARG A 4 5.00 -16.85 5.41
CA ARG A 4 3.81 -17.63 5.75
C ARG A 4 2.58 -16.95 5.16
N TRP A 5 1.69 -17.75 4.58
CA TRP A 5 0.36 -17.27 4.18
C TRP A 5 -0.42 -16.88 5.44
N VAL A 6 -1.07 -15.72 5.37
CA VAL A 6 -1.94 -15.20 6.42
C VAL A 6 -3.30 -14.91 5.81
N ASP A 7 -4.37 -15.22 6.54
CA ASP A 7 -5.73 -14.97 6.08
C ASP A 7 -6.09 -13.49 6.14
N VAL A 8 -5.53 -12.77 7.12
CA VAL A 8 -5.78 -11.34 7.35
C VAL A 8 -4.46 -10.66 7.71
N MET A 9 -4.26 -9.47 7.14
CA MET A 9 -3.15 -8.59 7.48
C MET A 9 -3.67 -7.20 7.80
N THR A 10 -3.24 -6.64 8.93
CA THR A 10 -3.62 -5.29 9.36
C THR A 10 -2.44 -4.34 9.20
N ILE A 11 -2.67 -3.20 8.54
CA ILE A 11 -1.69 -2.11 8.42
C ILE A 11 -2.23 -0.87 9.12
N HIS A 12 -1.47 -0.33 10.07
CA HIS A 12 -1.78 0.96 10.69
C HIS A 12 -1.43 2.10 9.72
N LEU A 13 -2.42 2.95 9.41
CA LEU A 13 -2.29 4.04 8.44
C LEU A 13 -1.55 5.27 8.98
N LEU A 14 -1.41 5.42 10.30
CA LEU A 14 -0.66 6.55 10.88
C LEU A 14 0.79 6.50 10.39
N MET A 15 1.20 7.55 9.67
CA MET A 15 2.51 7.65 8.99
C MET A 15 2.79 6.54 7.96
N ALA A 16 1.76 5.86 7.47
CA ALA A 16 1.90 5.00 6.30
C ALA A 16 1.99 5.86 5.04
N TYR A 17 2.55 5.30 3.97
CA TYR A 17 2.53 5.91 2.64
C TYR A 17 2.23 4.87 1.57
N LEU A 18 1.72 5.36 0.45
CA LEU A 18 1.45 4.57 -0.75
C LEU A 18 2.57 4.74 -1.75
N THR A 19 2.97 3.65 -2.39
CA THR A 19 3.87 3.69 -3.55
C THR A 19 3.43 2.74 -4.62
N ARG A 20 3.66 3.12 -5.88
CA ARG A 20 3.51 2.23 -7.03
C ARG A 20 4.86 1.68 -7.52
N TYR A 21 5.98 2.22 -7.02
CA TYR A 21 7.31 1.81 -7.43
C TYR A 21 7.69 0.47 -6.82
N MET A 22 8.23 -0.42 -7.64
CA MET A 22 8.86 -1.65 -7.16
C MET A 22 10.16 -1.28 -6.46
N LEU A 23 10.39 -1.88 -5.27
CA LEU A 23 11.58 -1.62 -4.46
C LEU A 23 12.85 -1.81 -5.31
N ASP A 24 13.80 -0.89 -5.15
CA ASP A 24 15.10 -0.89 -5.84
C ASP A 24 15.01 -0.74 -7.38
N THR A 25 13.88 -0.28 -7.91
CA THR A 25 13.71 -0.01 -9.35
C THR A 25 12.91 1.27 -9.60
N ASP A 26 13.12 1.88 -10.76
CA ASP A 26 12.28 2.99 -11.26
C ASP A 26 11.00 2.51 -11.97
N LYS A 27 10.65 1.23 -11.83
CA LYS A 27 9.51 0.64 -12.52
C LYS A 27 8.24 0.74 -11.68
N LEU A 28 7.17 1.20 -12.31
CA LEU A 28 5.83 1.24 -11.73
C LEU A 28 5.15 -0.12 -11.83
N ARG A 29 4.39 -0.50 -10.81
CA ARG A 29 3.47 -1.65 -10.87
C ARG A 29 2.23 -1.28 -11.71
N PRO A 30 1.88 -2.11 -12.72
CA PRO A 30 0.62 -1.94 -13.45
C PRO A 30 -0.55 -2.35 -12.56
N ASN A 31 -1.60 -1.53 -12.51
CA ASN A 31 -2.83 -1.76 -11.73
C ASN A 31 -2.59 -2.23 -10.28
N ALA A 32 -1.52 -1.78 -9.64
CA ALA A 32 -1.18 -2.20 -8.29
C ALA A 32 -0.47 -1.10 -7.52
N PHE A 33 -0.56 -1.18 -6.20
CA PHE A 33 0.07 -0.29 -5.25
C PHE A 33 0.57 -1.06 -4.04
N GLU A 34 1.52 -0.49 -3.31
CA GLU A 34 2.04 -1.01 -2.06
C GLU A 34 1.72 -0.02 -0.94
N ILE A 35 1.19 -0.51 0.17
CA ILE A 35 1.02 0.26 1.40
C ILE A 35 2.21 -0.07 2.30
N ARG A 36 3.00 0.95 2.64
CA ARG A 36 4.14 0.82 3.55
C ARG A 36 3.85 1.54 4.85
N SER A 37 3.94 0.80 5.96
CA SER A 37 3.92 1.40 7.29
C SER A 37 5.32 1.89 7.67
N GLN A 38 5.48 2.40 8.89
CA GLN A 38 6.79 2.81 9.42
C GLN A 38 7.80 1.66 9.37
N GLU A 39 9.09 2.01 9.32
CA GLU A 39 10.21 1.06 9.27
C GLU A 39 10.03 -0.17 10.20
N GLY A 40 10.26 -1.35 9.65
CA GLY A 40 10.14 -2.64 10.35
C GLY A 40 8.71 -3.18 10.53
N LYS A 41 7.68 -2.48 10.03
CA LYS A 41 6.28 -2.95 10.05
C LYS A 41 5.88 -3.62 8.73
N PRO A 42 4.78 -4.41 8.71
CA PRO A 42 4.31 -5.07 7.49
C PRO A 42 3.98 -4.08 6.37
N SER A 43 4.26 -4.51 5.14
CA SER A 43 3.75 -3.90 3.91
C SER A 43 2.99 -4.94 3.08
N ALA A 44 2.07 -4.48 2.23
CA ALA A 44 1.42 -5.34 1.25
C ALA A 44 1.28 -4.64 -0.09
N VAL A 45 1.47 -5.43 -1.14
CA VAL A 45 1.11 -5.08 -2.50
C VAL A 45 -0.32 -5.53 -2.75
N VAL A 46 -1.16 -4.60 -3.21
CA VAL A 46 -2.55 -4.85 -3.60
C VAL A 46 -2.64 -4.72 -5.12
N HIS A 47 -3.10 -5.78 -5.76
CA HIS A 47 -3.42 -5.79 -7.18
C HIS A 47 -4.89 -5.42 -7.37
N CYS A 48 -5.16 -4.55 -8.33
CA CYS A 48 -6.48 -4.13 -8.74
C CYS A 48 -6.78 -4.67 -10.14
N ASP A 49 -8.05 -4.94 -10.42
CA ASP A 49 -8.46 -5.47 -11.71
C ASP A 49 -8.27 -4.44 -12.84
N ASP A 50 -8.52 -3.16 -12.54
CA ASP A 50 -8.38 -2.06 -13.48
C ASP A 50 -7.86 -0.76 -12.85
N ALA A 51 -7.63 0.23 -13.72
CA ALA A 51 -7.09 1.54 -13.34
C ALA A 51 -8.08 2.41 -12.54
N SER A 52 -9.38 2.21 -12.71
CA SER A 52 -10.41 2.94 -11.96
C SER A 52 -10.40 2.50 -10.50
N MET A 53 -10.43 1.18 -10.28
CA MET A 53 -10.32 0.56 -8.96
C MET A 53 -9.02 0.97 -8.27
N LEU A 54 -7.88 0.93 -8.98
CA LEU A 54 -6.60 1.42 -8.47
C LEU A 54 -6.70 2.87 -7.99
N SER A 55 -7.27 3.76 -8.79
CA SER A 55 -7.38 5.19 -8.45
C SER A 55 -8.29 5.42 -7.25
N GLU A 56 -9.38 4.67 -7.13
CA GLU A 56 -10.32 4.76 -6.02
C GLU A 56 -9.65 4.33 -4.70
N TRP A 57 -8.97 3.19 -4.71
CA TRP A 57 -8.21 2.72 -3.54
C TRP A 57 -7.13 3.70 -3.10
N ILE A 58 -6.32 4.20 -4.05
CA ILE A 58 -5.27 5.19 -3.75
C ILE A 58 -5.88 6.44 -3.12
N LYS A 59 -6.99 6.94 -3.68
CA LYS A 59 -7.67 8.13 -3.15
C LYS A 59 -8.14 7.92 -1.72
N HIS A 60 -8.91 6.86 -1.45
CA HIS A 60 -9.46 6.61 -0.12
C HIS A 60 -8.38 6.41 0.94
N ILE A 61 -7.36 5.61 0.64
CA ILE A 61 -6.27 5.36 1.59
C ILE A 61 -5.47 6.65 1.84
N SER A 62 -5.15 7.42 0.79
CA SER A 62 -4.43 8.69 0.94
C SER A 62 -5.22 9.69 1.79
N THR A 63 -6.53 9.80 1.56
CA THR A 63 -7.40 10.66 2.38
C THR A 63 -7.38 10.25 3.84
N ASN A 64 -7.46 8.96 4.14
CA ASN A 64 -7.42 8.46 5.52
C ASN A 64 -6.06 8.70 6.19
N ILE A 65 -4.95 8.51 5.46
CA ILE A 65 -3.61 8.82 5.98
C ILE A 65 -3.54 10.31 6.34
N LEU A 66 -3.97 11.20 5.43
CA LEU A 66 -3.95 12.64 5.65
C LEU A 66 -4.79 13.06 6.87
N GLN A 67 -5.97 12.47 7.06
CA GLN A 67 -6.82 12.73 8.23
C GLN A 67 -6.18 12.31 9.57
N LEU A 68 -5.32 11.30 9.56
CA LEU A 68 -4.60 10.83 10.76
C LEU A 68 -3.33 11.63 11.05
N THR A 69 -2.83 12.40 10.08
CA THR A 69 -1.61 13.21 10.19
C THR A 69 -1.88 14.71 10.19
N ALA A 70 -3.15 15.13 10.10
CA ALA A 70 -3.58 16.52 10.10
C ALA A 70 -3.48 17.18 11.49
#